data_AF-A0A960DUC1-F1
#
_entry.id   AF-A0A960DUC1-F1
#
_cell.length_a   1.000
_cell.length_b   1.000
_cell.length_c   1.000
_cell.angle_alpha   90.00
_cell.angle_beta   90.00
_cell.angle_gamma   90.00
#
_symmetry.space_group_name_H-M   'P 1'
#
loop_
_entity.id
_entity.type
_entity.pdbx_description
1 polymer ?
#
loop_
_entity_poly.entity_id
_entity_poly.type
_entity_poly.pdbx_seq_one_letter_code
_entity_poly.pdbx_strand_id
1 'polypeptide(L)'
;MDGVPCRCAELEELDGPAGRTYAETHLFERAVGNGTDQQLVASGIRYWRCEATGWQFVSHPLAEGPLLRLRRLPFTTTDDYLDHDVVARRAAALARSTIGTDEHQEALDALYSPDLRTLIQSVNRNDPMGIEAAIVLLEVDPWCFRSGYLKVSAMDHLARARLQPSDRDRIQTALVAATLKGPRRADEHRSALRLARHVRSPAFAARLEALRAEVPAAKRPAVQRLLDALGESRRARTSRRRRRG
;
A
#
# COMPACT_ATOMS: atom_id res chain seq x y z
N MET A 1 -35.81 5.32 -17.19
CA MET A 1 -35.12 4.09 -16.76
C MET A 1 -35.69 3.75 -15.40
N ASP A 2 -36.69 2.86 -15.39
CA ASP A 2 -37.26 2.37 -14.13
C ASP A 2 -36.17 1.62 -13.37
N GLY A 3 -35.82 2.16 -12.20
CA GLY A 3 -34.62 1.82 -11.46
C GLY A 3 -34.63 0.38 -11.00
N VAL A 4 -33.92 -0.49 -11.72
CA VAL A 4 -33.48 -1.76 -11.16
C VAL A 4 -32.61 -1.41 -9.94
N PRO A 5 -32.99 -1.84 -8.73
CA PRO A 5 -32.23 -1.51 -7.54
C PRO A 5 -30.81 -2.05 -7.68
N CYS A 6 -29.83 -1.23 -7.31
CA CYS A 6 -28.43 -1.64 -7.30
C CYS A 6 -28.27 -2.89 -6.44
N ARG A 7 -27.91 -4.03 -7.06
CA ARG A 7 -27.72 -5.30 -6.37
C ARG A 7 -26.29 -5.52 -5.90
N CYS A 8 -25.42 -4.52 -6.03
CA CYS A 8 -23.99 -4.67 -5.74
C CYS A 8 -23.76 -5.33 -4.37
N ALA A 9 -24.50 -4.92 -3.33
CA ALA A 9 -24.45 -5.48 -1.97
C ALA A 9 -24.59 -7.01 -1.90
N GLU A 10 -25.46 -7.58 -2.73
CA GLU A 10 -25.81 -9.00 -2.77
C GLU A 10 -24.89 -9.82 -3.69
N LEU A 11 -24.11 -9.14 -4.53
CA LEU A 11 -23.28 -9.77 -5.55
C LEU A 11 -21.85 -9.90 -5.05
N GLU A 12 -21.46 -11.14 -4.70
CA GLU A 12 -20.05 -11.48 -4.51
C GLU A 12 -19.42 -11.90 -5.83
N GLU A 13 -20.14 -12.71 -6.61
CA GLU A 13 -19.73 -13.21 -7.92
C GLU A 13 -20.94 -13.44 -8.83
N LEU A 14 -20.79 -13.13 -10.12
CA LEU A 14 -21.74 -13.45 -11.17
C LEU A 14 -20.98 -14.04 -12.36
N ASP A 15 -21.29 -15.29 -12.67
CA ASP A 15 -20.78 -15.96 -13.85
C ASP A 15 -21.75 -15.83 -15.03
N GLY A 16 -21.19 -15.89 -16.24
CA GLY A 16 -21.97 -16.09 -17.44
C GLY A 16 -22.69 -14.82 -17.96
N PRO A 17 -23.79 -14.99 -18.72
CA PRO A 17 -24.49 -13.88 -19.37
C PRO A 17 -25.04 -12.86 -18.37
N ALA A 18 -25.48 -13.32 -17.19
CA ALA A 18 -26.01 -12.45 -16.14
C ALA A 18 -24.94 -11.48 -15.60
N GLY A 19 -23.71 -11.96 -15.40
CA GLY A 19 -22.58 -11.12 -14.98
C GLY A 19 -22.23 -10.06 -16.02
N ARG A 20 -22.18 -10.44 -17.30
CA ARG A 20 -21.96 -9.48 -18.40
C ARG A 20 -23.07 -8.43 -18.45
N THR A 21 -24.33 -8.85 -18.51
CA THR A 21 -25.46 -7.92 -18.59
C THR A 21 -25.45 -6.97 -17.42
N TYR A 22 -25.22 -7.46 -16.20
CA TYR A 22 -25.13 -6.59 -15.02
C TYR A 22 -23.98 -5.57 -15.15
N ALA A 23 -22.78 -6.02 -15.55
CA ALA A 23 -21.63 -5.13 -15.74
C ALA A 23 -21.91 -4.02 -16.76
N GLU A 24 -22.45 -4.37 -17.93
CA GLU A 24 -22.68 -3.43 -19.04
C GLU A 24 -23.82 -2.43 -18.76
N THR A 25 -24.79 -2.81 -17.91
CA THR A 25 -25.99 -1.99 -17.67
C THR A 25 -25.96 -1.22 -16.36
N HIS A 26 -25.18 -1.67 -15.35
CA HIS A 26 -25.19 -1.09 -14.01
C HIS A 26 -23.81 -0.63 -13.52
N LEU A 27 -22.73 -1.02 -14.21
CA LEU A 27 -21.38 -0.62 -13.86
C LEU A 27 -20.77 0.22 -14.98
N PHE A 28 -19.85 1.10 -14.63
CA PHE A 28 -19.02 1.79 -15.60
C PHE A 28 -17.63 1.16 -15.64
N GLU A 29 -17.10 0.96 -16.84
CA GLU A 29 -15.74 0.49 -17.04
C GLU A 29 -14.76 1.58 -16.57
N ARG A 30 -13.84 1.20 -15.69
CA ARG A 30 -12.82 2.11 -15.16
C ARG A 30 -11.59 2.08 -16.06
N ALA A 31 -11.11 3.25 -16.46
CA ALA A 31 -9.80 3.38 -17.05
C ALA A 31 -8.73 2.90 -16.03
N VAL A 32 -7.96 1.89 -16.43
CA VAL A 32 -6.79 1.48 -15.64
C VAL A 32 -5.63 2.46 -15.86
N GLY A 33 -4.87 2.69 -14.80
CA GLY A 33 -3.60 3.41 -14.87
C GLY A 33 -2.56 2.68 -15.71
N ASN A 34 -1.33 3.18 -15.71
CA ASN A 34 -0.21 2.63 -16.45
C ASN A 34 0.40 1.37 -15.81
N GLY A 35 1.08 0.54 -16.64
CA GLY A 35 1.90 -0.58 -16.17
C GLY A 35 1.17 -1.93 -16.12
N THR A 36 1.25 -2.63 -14.98
CA THR A 36 0.73 -4.01 -14.84
C THR A 36 -0.77 -4.10 -15.11
N ASP A 37 -1.54 -3.08 -14.77
CA ASP A 37 -2.99 -3.10 -14.97
C ASP A 37 -3.36 -3.00 -16.47
N GLN A 38 -2.54 -2.32 -17.30
CA GLN A 38 -2.69 -2.34 -18.76
C GLN A 38 -2.39 -3.72 -19.34
N GLN A 39 -1.42 -4.45 -18.80
CA GLN A 39 -1.12 -5.82 -19.24
C GLN A 39 -2.29 -6.76 -18.92
N LEU A 40 -2.92 -6.60 -17.74
CA LEU A 40 -4.13 -7.35 -17.38
C LEU A 40 -5.31 -6.99 -18.28
N VAL A 41 -5.49 -5.71 -18.62
CA VAL A 41 -6.54 -5.30 -19.57
C VAL A 41 -6.28 -5.84 -20.97
N ALA A 42 -5.02 -5.89 -21.40
CA ALA A 42 -4.64 -6.51 -22.66
C ALA A 42 -4.92 -8.03 -22.68
N SER A 43 -4.86 -8.70 -21.53
CA SER A 43 -5.26 -10.11 -21.38
C SER A 43 -6.78 -10.30 -21.21
N GLY A 44 -7.60 -9.27 -21.47
CA GLY A 44 -9.06 -9.35 -21.44
C GLY A 44 -9.70 -9.10 -20.07
N ILE A 45 -8.92 -8.80 -19.02
CA ILE A 45 -9.47 -8.40 -17.73
C ILE A 45 -10.10 -7.01 -17.87
N ARG A 46 -11.21 -6.75 -17.19
CA ARG A 46 -11.81 -5.41 -17.12
C ARG A 46 -12.11 -5.06 -15.67
N TYR A 47 -12.02 -3.77 -15.35
CA TYR A 47 -12.34 -3.24 -14.04
C TYR A 47 -13.57 -2.37 -14.14
N TRP A 48 -14.48 -2.55 -13.22
CA TRP A 48 -15.78 -1.91 -13.21
C TRP A 48 -16.01 -1.22 -11.88
N ARG A 49 -16.85 -0.19 -11.89
CA ARG A 49 -17.30 0.46 -10.67
C ARG A 49 -18.79 0.75 -10.74
N CYS A 50 -19.48 0.60 -9.61
CA CYS A 50 -20.87 1.01 -9.46
C CYS A 50 -20.92 2.47 -9.01
N GLU A 51 -21.70 3.30 -9.69
CA GLU A 51 -21.86 4.71 -9.32
C GLU A 51 -22.62 4.89 -8.00
N ALA A 52 -23.67 4.08 -7.79
CA ALA A 52 -24.53 4.19 -6.62
C ALA A 52 -23.81 3.82 -5.30
N THR A 53 -22.96 2.80 -5.32
CA THR A 53 -22.31 2.26 -4.11
C THR A 53 -20.81 2.53 -4.06
N GLY A 54 -20.19 2.89 -5.18
CA GLY A 54 -18.74 2.97 -5.32
C GLY A 54 -18.04 1.61 -5.42
N TRP A 55 -18.78 0.50 -5.42
CA TRP A 55 -18.21 -0.85 -5.38
C TRP A 55 -17.46 -1.20 -6.65
N GLN A 56 -16.40 -1.98 -6.49
CA GLN A 56 -15.52 -2.34 -7.59
C GLN A 56 -15.68 -3.80 -7.96
N PHE A 57 -15.61 -4.06 -9.25
CA PHE A 57 -15.68 -5.41 -9.77
C PHE A 57 -14.54 -5.61 -10.76
N VAL A 58 -14.09 -6.86 -10.87
CA VAL A 58 -13.18 -7.31 -11.90
C VAL A 58 -13.91 -8.34 -12.74
N SER A 59 -13.80 -8.26 -14.06
CA SER A 59 -14.29 -9.32 -14.93
C SER A 59 -13.13 -10.04 -15.60
N HIS A 60 -13.14 -11.37 -15.52
CA HIS A 60 -12.17 -12.24 -16.20
C HIS A 60 -12.84 -12.91 -17.40
N PRO A 61 -12.14 -13.03 -18.54
CA PRO A 61 -12.61 -13.88 -19.63
C PRO A 61 -12.57 -15.35 -19.18
N LEU A 62 -13.65 -16.09 -19.39
CA LEU A 62 -13.65 -17.55 -19.18
C LEU A 62 -12.96 -18.26 -20.36
N ALA A 63 -12.34 -19.40 -20.09
CA ALA A 63 -11.62 -20.19 -21.10
C ALA A 63 -12.54 -20.66 -22.26
N GLU A 64 -13.84 -20.80 -21.99
CA GLU A 64 -14.84 -21.27 -22.95
C GLU A 64 -15.93 -20.21 -23.16
N GLY A 65 -15.72 -19.34 -24.15
CA GLY A 65 -16.76 -18.47 -24.70
C GLY A 65 -16.73 -17.00 -24.24
N PRO A 66 -17.73 -16.18 -24.65
CA PRO A 66 -17.78 -14.75 -24.38
C PRO A 66 -18.15 -14.41 -22.92
N LEU A 67 -18.18 -15.42 -22.05
CA LEU A 67 -18.68 -15.30 -20.70
C LEU A 67 -17.63 -14.65 -19.80
N LEU A 68 -18.09 -13.72 -18.98
CA LEU A 68 -17.30 -12.99 -18.01
C LEU A 68 -17.61 -13.56 -16.63
N ARG A 69 -16.59 -13.92 -15.86
CA ARG A 69 -16.73 -14.02 -14.40
C ARG A 69 -16.61 -12.62 -13.84
N LEU A 70 -17.74 -12.02 -13.47
CA LEU A 70 -17.77 -10.73 -12.79
C LEU A 70 -17.68 -10.96 -11.29
N ARG A 71 -16.58 -10.56 -10.69
CA ARG A 71 -16.35 -10.74 -9.26
C ARG A 71 -16.23 -9.40 -8.57
N ARG A 72 -16.90 -9.25 -7.44
CA ARG A 72 -16.74 -8.08 -6.59
C ARG A 72 -15.35 -8.09 -5.98
N LEU A 73 -14.58 -7.03 -6.22
CA LEU A 73 -13.32 -6.85 -5.49
C LEU A 73 -13.68 -6.60 -4.02
N PRO A 74 -12.99 -7.22 -3.05
CA PRO A 74 -13.24 -6.99 -1.64
C PRO A 74 -13.25 -5.48 -1.40
N PHE A 75 -14.37 -4.93 -0.94
CA PHE A 75 -14.72 -3.50 -0.88
C PHE A 75 -13.49 -2.59 -0.73
N THR A 76 -13.15 -1.79 -1.74
CA THR A 76 -12.09 -0.78 -1.61
C THR A 76 -12.69 0.58 -1.92
N THR A 77 -13.42 1.11 -0.96
CA THR A 77 -13.47 2.57 -0.86
C THR A 77 -12.07 3.07 -0.51
N THR A 78 -11.78 4.31 -0.87
CA THR A 78 -10.54 4.96 -0.46
C THR A 78 -10.41 4.95 1.07
N ASP A 79 -11.53 5.02 1.79
CA ASP A 79 -11.60 5.01 3.26
C ASP A 79 -11.13 3.69 3.87
N ASP A 80 -11.29 2.55 3.18
CA ASP A 80 -10.77 1.26 3.66
C ASP A 80 -9.24 1.23 3.79
N TYR A 81 -8.54 2.11 3.06
CA TYR A 81 -7.09 2.26 3.16
C TYR A 81 -6.66 3.20 4.28
N LEU A 82 -7.62 3.88 4.90
CA LEU A 82 -7.41 4.73 6.07
C LEU A 82 -7.68 3.95 7.37
N ASP A 83 -8.31 2.79 7.29
CA ASP A 83 -8.63 1.93 8.43
C ASP A 83 -7.53 0.88 8.68
N HIS A 84 -6.86 0.97 9.83
CA HIS A 84 -5.80 0.05 10.25
C HIS A 84 -6.25 -1.41 10.29
N ASP A 85 -7.43 -1.68 10.82
CA ASP A 85 -7.92 -3.04 11.03
C ASP A 85 -8.28 -3.69 9.70
N VAL A 86 -8.87 -2.92 8.78
CA VAL A 86 -9.15 -3.38 7.41
C VAL A 86 -7.84 -3.73 6.70
N VAL A 87 -6.85 -2.85 6.70
CA VAL A 87 -5.55 -3.09 6.06
C VAL A 87 -4.83 -4.27 6.72
N ALA A 88 -4.87 -4.40 8.05
CA ALA A 88 -4.27 -5.52 8.79
C ALA A 88 -4.94 -6.86 8.47
N ARG A 89 -6.29 -6.92 8.45
CA ARG A 89 -7.03 -8.15 8.09
C ARG A 89 -6.68 -8.63 6.68
N ARG A 90 -6.59 -7.71 5.71
CA ARG A 90 -6.21 -8.01 4.32
C ARG A 90 -4.78 -8.54 4.22
N ALA A 91 -3.84 -7.89 4.90
CA ALA A 91 -2.47 -8.34 4.96
C ALA A 91 -2.34 -9.75 5.57
N ALA A 92 -3.11 -10.03 6.61
CA ALA A 92 -3.14 -11.34 7.26
C ALA A 92 -3.76 -12.41 6.35
N ALA A 93 -4.82 -12.11 5.60
CA ALA A 93 -5.39 -13.02 4.61
C ALA A 93 -4.35 -13.40 3.55
N LEU A 94 -3.63 -12.40 3.01
CA LEU A 94 -2.59 -12.66 2.02
C LEU A 94 -1.43 -13.49 2.58
N ALA A 95 -1.04 -13.25 3.83
CA ALA A 95 0.03 -14.00 4.48
C ALA A 95 -0.32 -15.49 4.70
N ARG A 96 -1.61 -15.84 4.80
CA ARG A 96 -2.07 -17.23 4.99
C ARG A 96 -2.41 -17.93 3.68
N SER A 97 -2.80 -17.18 2.65
CA SER A 97 -3.18 -17.73 1.35
C SER A 97 -2.04 -18.50 0.69
N THR A 98 -2.38 -19.61 0.01
CA THR A 98 -1.42 -20.42 -0.75
C THR A 98 -1.22 -19.79 -2.13
N ILE A 99 0.04 -19.55 -2.52
CA ILE A 99 0.34 -18.92 -3.82
C ILE A 99 -0.31 -19.71 -4.97
N GLY A 100 -1.00 -19.00 -5.85
CA GLY A 100 -1.66 -19.58 -7.02
C GLY A 100 -3.10 -20.03 -6.80
N THR A 101 -3.68 -19.83 -5.60
CA THR A 101 -5.12 -20.02 -5.36
C THR A 101 -5.92 -18.74 -5.65
N ASP A 102 -7.22 -18.90 -5.88
CA ASP A 102 -8.15 -17.77 -6.00
C ASP A 102 -8.13 -16.89 -4.74
N GLU A 103 -8.04 -17.49 -3.55
CA GLU A 103 -7.89 -16.78 -2.27
C GLU A 103 -6.61 -15.93 -2.22
N HIS A 104 -5.51 -16.42 -2.80
CA HIS A 104 -4.27 -15.63 -2.89
C HIS A 104 -4.43 -14.45 -3.83
N GLN A 105 -5.09 -14.67 -4.98
CA GLN A 105 -5.37 -13.61 -5.92
C GLN A 105 -6.33 -12.57 -5.31
N GLU A 106 -7.33 -13.00 -4.54
CA GLU A 106 -8.23 -12.14 -3.75
C GLU A 106 -7.49 -11.24 -2.78
N ALA A 107 -6.63 -11.85 -1.97
CA ALA A 107 -5.89 -11.11 -0.97
C ALA A 107 -4.86 -10.18 -1.62
N LEU A 108 -4.33 -10.55 -2.79
CA LEU A 108 -3.51 -9.66 -3.63
C LEU A 108 -4.33 -8.48 -4.14
N ASP A 109 -5.50 -8.71 -4.73
CA ASP A 109 -6.34 -7.65 -5.28
C ASP A 109 -6.80 -6.67 -4.18
N ALA A 110 -7.10 -7.19 -2.99
CA ALA A 110 -7.51 -6.40 -1.83
C ALA A 110 -6.40 -5.45 -1.35
N LEU A 111 -5.18 -5.96 -1.21
CA LEU A 111 -4.04 -5.22 -0.65
C LEU A 111 -3.28 -4.41 -1.70
N TYR A 112 -3.31 -4.81 -2.97
CA TYR A 112 -2.57 -4.17 -4.07
C TYR A 112 -3.48 -3.55 -5.13
N SER A 113 -4.70 -3.17 -4.75
CA SER A 113 -5.66 -2.60 -5.69
C SER A 113 -5.06 -1.38 -6.42
N PRO A 114 -5.54 -1.10 -7.64
CA PRO A 114 -5.17 0.13 -8.36
C PRO A 114 -5.42 1.39 -7.52
N ASP A 115 -6.49 1.41 -6.73
CA ASP A 115 -6.88 2.55 -5.92
C ASP A 115 -5.87 2.85 -4.81
N LEU A 116 -5.39 1.83 -4.08
CA LEU A 116 -4.34 2.06 -3.07
C LEU A 116 -3.07 2.61 -3.72
N ARG A 117 -2.71 2.11 -4.91
CA ARG A 117 -1.53 2.61 -5.63
C ARG A 117 -1.72 4.06 -6.05
N THR A 118 -2.87 4.41 -6.61
CA THR A 118 -3.21 5.79 -6.98
C THR A 118 -3.20 6.70 -5.74
N LEU A 119 -3.73 6.21 -4.62
CA LEU A 119 -3.76 6.93 -3.36
C LEU A 119 -2.34 7.17 -2.82
N ILE A 120 -1.47 6.15 -2.81
CA ILE A 120 -0.05 6.30 -2.44
C ILE A 120 0.68 7.26 -3.40
N GLN A 121 0.41 7.20 -4.71
CA GLN A 121 1.01 8.11 -5.69
C GLN A 121 0.57 9.57 -5.48
N SER A 122 -0.65 9.78 -4.98
CA SER A 122 -1.21 11.12 -4.72
C SER A 122 -0.44 11.89 -3.63
N VAL A 123 0.34 11.20 -2.78
CA VAL A 123 1.28 11.81 -1.82
C VAL A 123 2.23 12.81 -2.48
N ASN A 124 2.62 12.59 -3.74
CA ASN A 124 3.47 13.53 -4.49
C ASN A 124 2.82 14.92 -4.68
N ARG A 125 1.49 14.98 -4.62
CA ARG A 125 0.70 16.22 -4.70
C ARG A 125 0.35 16.77 -3.32
N ASN A 126 0.88 16.19 -2.23
CA ASN A 126 0.52 16.49 -0.84
C ASN A 126 -0.98 16.28 -0.56
N ASP A 127 -1.58 15.29 -1.22
CA ASP A 127 -2.96 14.90 -0.95
C ASP A 127 -3.07 14.31 0.47
N PRO A 128 -3.91 14.88 1.37
CA PRO A 128 -4.07 14.40 2.73
C PRO A 128 -4.48 12.92 2.81
N MET A 129 -5.37 12.46 1.93
CA MET A 129 -5.81 11.06 1.95
C MET A 129 -4.68 10.11 1.53
N GLY A 130 -3.87 10.53 0.55
CA GLY A 130 -2.68 9.80 0.14
C GLY A 130 -1.66 9.66 1.25
N ILE A 131 -1.41 10.76 1.98
CA ILE A 131 -0.48 10.77 3.12
C ILE A 131 -1.00 9.83 4.21
N GLU A 132 -2.27 9.94 4.58
CA GLU A 132 -2.88 9.11 5.61
C GLU A 132 -2.79 7.62 5.25
N ALA A 133 -3.22 7.22 4.05
CA ALA A 133 -3.15 5.83 3.61
C ALA A 133 -1.71 5.28 3.59
N ALA A 134 -0.74 6.10 3.17
CA ALA A 134 0.66 5.72 3.19
C ALA A 134 1.18 5.53 4.63
N ILE A 135 0.73 6.34 5.59
CA ILE A 135 1.08 6.20 7.01
C ILE A 135 0.43 4.94 7.59
N VAL A 136 -0.86 4.72 7.37
CA VAL A 136 -1.58 3.51 7.82
C VAL A 136 -0.90 2.24 7.32
N LEU A 137 -0.48 2.21 6.05
CA LEU A 137 0.27 1.10 5.48
C LEU A 137 1.59 0.83 6.24
N LEU A 138 2.31 1.88 6.66
CA LEU A 138 3.55 1.74 7.42
C LEU A 138 3.32 1.39 8.89
N GLU A 139 2.21 1.81 9.48
CA GLU A 139 1.83 1.48 10.86
C GLU A 139 1.42 0.01 10.98
N VAL A 140 0.58 -0.46 10.06
CA VAL A 140 0.24 -1.89 9.94
C VAL A 140 1.50 -2.70 9.61
N ASP A 141 2.31 -2.19 8.68
CA ASP A 141 3.53 -2.81 8.17
C ASP A 141 3.29 -4.28 7.79
N PRO A 142 2.55 -4.51 6.68
CA PRO A 142 2.21 -5.85 6.23
C PRO A 142 3.47 -6.65 5.90
N TRP A 143 3.49 -7.92 6.32
CA TRP A 143 4.59 -8.85 6.10
C TRP A 143 4.18 -10.03 5.21
N CYS A 144 3.54 -9.70 4.10
CA CYS A 144 3.02 -10.65 3.12
C CYS A 144 3.73 -10.50 1.77
N PHE A 145 3.43 -11.40 0.83
CA PHE A 145 4.02 -11.42 -0.51
C PHE A 145 3.92 -10.03 -1.19
N ARG A 146 5.06 -9.54 -1.71
CA ARG A 146 5.24 -8.24 -2.41
C ARG A 146 5.04 -6.95 -1.59
N SER A 147 4.78 -7.04 -0.29
CA SER A 147 4.46 -5.87 0.56
C SER A 147 5.59 -4.83 0.60
N GLY A 148 6.84 -5.30 0.51
CA GLY A 148 8.02 -4.44 0.44
C GLY A 148 7.98 -3.44 -0.72
N TYR A 149 7.36 -3.74 -1.86
CA TYR A 149 7.30 -2.80 -2.98
C TYR A 149 6.38 -1.61 -2.70
N LEU A 150 5.19 -1.88 -2.13
CA LEU A 150 4.28 -0.81 -1.72
C LEU A 150 4.90 0.04 -0.61
N LYS A 151 5.54 -0.59 0.39
CA LYS A 151 6.22 0.13 1.47
C LYS A 151 7.37 0.99 0.97
N VAL A 152 8.18 0.50 0.03
CA VAL A 152 9.22 1.31 -0.64
C VAL A 152 8.60 2.53 -1.32
N SER A 153 7.54 2.34 -2.11
CA SER A 153 6.85 3.44 -2.80
C SER A 153 6.28 4.46 -1.80
N ALA A 154 5.56 4.00 -0.77
CA ALA A 154 5.01 4.85 0.28
C ALA A 154 6.10 5.67 1.00
N MET A 155 7.17 5.02 1.46
CA MET A 155 8.28 5.72 2.12
C MET A 155 8.97 6.73 1.21
N ASP A 156 9.15 6.41 -0.07
CA ASP A 156 9.79 7.29 -1.02
C ASP A 156 8.95 8.52 -1.36
N HIS A 157 7.62 8.39 -1.40
CA HIS A 157 6.72 9.53 -1.57
C HIS A 157 6.62 10.37 -0.29
N LEU A 158 6.45 9.74 0.88
CA LEU A 158 6.40 10.43 2.18
C LEU A 158 7.69 11.21 2.47
N ALA A 159 8.86 10.70 2.06
CA ALA A 159 10.13 11.38 2.23
C ALA A 159 10.27 12.68 1.40
N ARG A 160 9.32 12.98 0.53
CA ARG A 160 9.24 14.21 -0.28
C ARG A 160 8.02 15.07 0.04
N ALA A 161 7.07 14.56 0.81
CA ALA A 161 5.81 15.23 1.14
C ALA A 161 5.97 16.30 2.23
N ARG A 162 5.04 17.26 2.25
CA ARG A 162 4.84 18.22 3.33
C ARG A 162 4.03 17.55 4.44
N LEU A 163 4.75 17.06 5.45
CA LEU A 163 4.17 16.34 6.59
C LEU A 163 3.90 17.27 7.76
N GLN A 164 2.71 17.15 8.35
CA GLN A 164 2.35 17.82 9.60
C GLN A 164 3.15 17.24 10.77
N PRO A 165 3.26 17.95 11.91
CA PRO A 165 3.93 17.42 13.09
C PRO A 165 3.37 16.07 13.57
N SER A 166 2.04 15.89 13.52
CA SER A 166 1.36 14.64 13.85
C SER A 166 1.79 13.48 12.94
N ASP A 167 1.84 13.71 11.63
CA ASP A 167 2.24 12.72 10.63
C ASP A 167 3.67 12.24 10.88
N ARG A 168 4.56 13.19 11.20
CA ARG A 168 5.96 12.88 11.50
C ARG A 168 6.08 11.99 12.71
N ASP A 169 5.35 12.28 13.79
CA ASP A 169 5.39 11.46 15.01
C ASP A 169 4.92 10.02 14.75
N ARG A 170 3.79 9.87 14.04
CA ARG A 170 3.26 8.58 13.59
C ARG A 170 4.27 7.81 12.74
N ILE A 171 4.86 8.45 11.74
CA ILE A 171 5.89 7.83 10.89
C ILE A 171 7.10 7.40 11.71
N GLN A 172 7.58 8.22 12.64
CA GLN A 172 8.71 7.85 13.48
C GLN A 172 8.40 6.61 14.33
N THR A 173 7.18 6.53 14.88
CA THR A 173 6.70 5.35 15.63
C THR A 173 6.63 4.11 14.74
N ALA A 174 6.09 4.24 13.52
CA ALA A 174 6.06 3.17 12.53
C ALA A 174 7.47 2.67 12.15
N LEU A 175 8.43 3.59 11.94
CA LEU A 175 9.82 3.23 11.63
C LEU A 175 10.51 2.46 12.77
N VAL A 176 10.22 2.82 14.02
CA VAL A 176 10.71 2.09 15.20
C VAL A 176 10.12 0.68 15.23
N ALA A 177 8.79 0.57 15.17
CA ALA A 177 8.11 -0.73 15.18
C ALA A 177 8.61 -1.63 14.04
N ALA A 178 8.76 -1.06 12.84
CA ALA A 178 9.27 -1.78 11.68
C ALA A 178 10.71 -2.29 11.87
N THR A 179 11.55 -1.53 12.57
CA THR A 179 12.94 -1.92 12.87
C THR A 179 13.01 -3.08 13.86
N LEU A 180 12.09 -3.14 14.81
CA LEU A 180 12.03 -4.19 15.82
C LEU A 180 11.51 -5.52 15.28
N LYS A 181 10.57 -5.47 14.31
CA LYS A 181 9.98 -6.67 13.69
C LYS A 181 11.03 -7.61 13.07
N GLY A 182 12.01 -7.12 12.32
CA GLY A 182 13.07 -7.98 11.77
C GLY A 182 13.85 -7.39 10.59
N PRO A 183 14.71 -8.21 9.96
CA PRO A 183 15.48 -7.77 8.80
C PRO A 183 14.56 -7.41 7.63
N ARG A 184 14.90 -6.33 6.93
CA ARG A 184 14.16 -5.81 5.77
C ARG A 184 14.98 -6.01 4.51
N ARG A 185 14.31 -6.02 3.36
CA ARG A 185 14.98 -5.93 2.05
C ARG A 185 15.84 -4.66 1.99
N ALA A 186 16.95 -4.71 1.26
CA ALA A 186 17.89 -3.60 1.17
C ALA A 186 17.23 -2.29 0.69
N ASP A 187 16.33 -2.37 -0.29
CA ASP A 187 15.63 -1.18 -0.83
C ASP A 187 14.63 -0.60 0.16
N GLU A 188 13.90 -1.45 0.88
CA GLU A 188 12.98 -1.05 1.95
C GLU A 188 13.76 -0.35 3.06
N HIS A 189 14.87 -0.93 3.49
CA HIS A 189 15.74 -0.33 4.49
C HIS A 189 16.29 1.04 4.03
N ARG A 190 16.76 1.13 2.78
CA ARG A 190 17.27 2.41 2.22
C ARG A 190 16.20 3.50 2.18
N SER A 191 14.97 3.14 1.84
CA SER A 191 13.82 4.04 1.79
C SER A 191 13.42 4.48 3.21
N ALA A 192 13.42 3.56 4.17
CA ALA A 192 13.21 3.86 5.59
C ALA A 192 14.23 4.86 6.14
N LEU A 193 15.53 4.68 5.85
CA LEU A 193 16.57 5.62 6.25
C LEU A 193 16.39 7.01 5.61
N ARG A 194 15.85 7.07 4.39
CA ARG A 194 15.54 8.33 3.70
C ARG A 194 14.37 9.05 4.37
N LEU A 195 13.31 8.30 4.70
CA LEU A 195 12.16 8.83 5.43
C LEU A 195 12.55 9.29 6.83
N ALA A 196 13.35 8.51 7.56
CA ALA A 196 13.85 8.86 8.89
C ALA A 196 14.56 10.22 8.92
N ARG A 197 15.38 10.51 7.90
CA ARG A 197 16.03 11.83 7.74
C ARG A 197 15.04 12.97 7.53
N HIS A 198 13.93 12.70 6.85
CA HIS A 198 12.89 13.69 6.58
C HIS A 198 12.08 14.00 7.83
N VAL A 199 11.75 12.97 8.62
CA VAL A 199 10.99 13.11 9.87
C VAL A 199 11.87 13.34 11.11
N ARG A 200 13.16 13.64 10.94
CA ARG A 200 14.10 13.77 12.07
C ARG A 200 13.68 14.87 13.06
N SER A 201 13.89 14.60 14.34
CA SER A 201 13.76 15.58 15.43
C SER A 201 14.72 15.20 16.58
N PRO A 202 15.07 16.14 17.48
CA PRO A 202 15.84 15.82 18.68
C PRO A 202 15.15 14.77 19.56
N ALA A 203 13.83 14.88 19.72
CA ALA A 203 13.03 13.90 20.47
C ALA A 203 13.11 12.49 19.84
N PHE A 204 13.08 12.41 18.50
CA PHE A 204 13.20 11.12 17.82
C PHE A 204 14.58 10.49 18.03
N ALA A 205 15.65 11.28 17.95
CA ALA A 205 17.00 10.81 18.21
C ALA A 205 17.15 10.31 19.66
N ALA A 206 16.65 11.06 20.64
CA ALA A 206 16.66 10.66 22.04
C ALA A 206 15.89 9.34 22.27
N ARG A 207 14.72 9.18 21.63
CA ARG A 207 13.94 7.94 21.69
C ARG A 207 14.71 6.74 21.11
N LEU A 208 15.40 6.92 19.99
CA LEU A 208 16.21 5.85 19.40
C LEU A 208 17.46 5.51 20.24
N GLU A 209 18.06 6.49 20.91
CA GLU A 209 19.16 6.27 21.86
C GLU A 209 18.72 5.43 23.07
N ALA A 210 17.59 5.80 23.69
CA ALA A 210 16.99 5.02 24.77
C ALA A 210 16.66 3.60 24.31
N LEU A 211 15.98 3.48 23.16
CA LEU A 211 15.63 2.18 22.58
C LEU A 211 16.87 1.31 22.33
N ARG A 212 17.98 1.88 21.84
CA ARG A 212 19.23 1.14 21.60
C ARG A 212 19.79 0.49 22.86
N ALA A 213 19.64 1.15 24.02
CA ALA A 213 20.07 0.62 25.32
C ALA A 213 19.17 -0.55 25.78
N GLU A 214 17.87 -0.47 25.52
CA GLU A 214 16.86 -1.42 25.99
C GLU A 214 16.74 -2.68 25.12
N VAL A 215 16.94 -2.57 23.81
CA VAL A 215 16.72 -3.70 22.90
C VAL A 215 17.81 -4.77 23.00
N PRO A 216 17.47 -6.04 22.69
CA PRO A 216 18.46 -7.13 22.60
C PRO A 216 19.63 -6.79 21.67
N ALA A 217 20.82 -7.31 21.99
CA ALA A 217 22.05 -7.05 21.23
C ALA A 217 21.91 -7.27 19.72
N ALA A 218 21.14 -8.29 19.31
CA ALA A 218 20.87 -8.59 17.90
C ALA A 218 20.10 -7.49 17.13
N LYS A 219 19.34 -6.63 17.83
CA LYS A 219 18.55 -5.54 17.23
C LYS A 219 19.28 -4.19 17.23
N ARG A 220 20.29 -4.01 18.10
CA ARG A 220 21.07 -2.76 18.22
C ARG A 220 21.66 -2.25 16.89
N PRO A 221 22.21 -3.10 15.99
CA PRO A 221 22.72 -2.61 14.71
C PRO A 221 21.64 -2.03 13.78
N ALA A 222 20.38 -2.46 13.91
CA ALA A 222 19.29 -1.92 13.13
C ALA A 222 18.86 -0.53 13.66
N VAL A 223 18.76 -0.39 14.99
CA VAL A 223 18.51 0.90 15.65
C VAL A 223 19.65 1.89 15.39
N GLN A 224 20.90 1.43 15.47
CA GLN A 224 22.08 2.25 15.19
C GLN A 224 22.04 2.84 13.78
N ARG A 225 21.64 2.05 12.77
CA ARG A 225 21.53 2.56 11.39
C ARG A 225 20.50 3.68 11.23
N LEU A 226 19.40 3.64 12.00
CA LEU A 226 18.45 4.76 12.06
C LEU A 226 19.09 5.98 12.72
N LEU A 227 19.75 5.82 13.87
CA LEU A 227 20.46 6.91 14.57
C LEU A 227 21.51 7.58 13.66
N ASP A 228 22.35 6.78 13.02
CA ASP A 228 23.37 7.25 12.08
C ASP A 228 22.74 8.08 10.95
N ALA A 229 21.61 7.62 10.42
CA ALA A 229 20.89 8.35 9.38
C ALA A 229 20.38 9.71 9.87
N LEU A 230 20.00 9.86 11.15
CA LEU A 230 19.60 11.16 11.72
C LEU A 230 20.78 12.13 11.87
N GLY A 231 21.96 11.62 12.26
CA GLY A 231 23.17 12.40 12.51
C GLY A 231 23.89 12.92 11.25
N GLU A 232 23.65 12.31 10.08
CA GLU A 232 24.22 12.78 8.81
C GLU A 232 23.60 14.10 8.35
N SER A 233 24.18 15.22 8.77
CA SER A 233 23.89 16.52 8.16
C SER A 233 24.34 16.50 6.69
N ARG A 234 23.54 17.06 5.77
CA ARG A 234 23.87 17.12 4.32
C ARG A 234 25.29 17.69 4.09
N ARG A 235 25.72 18.65 4.92
CA ARG A 235 27.06 19.24 4.88
C ARG A 235 28.18 18.23 5.17
N ALA A 236 27.97 17.30 6.11
CA ALA A 236 28.96 16.28 6.47
C ALA A 236 29.17 15.23 5.37
N ARG A 237 28.15 14.97 4.54
CA ARG A 237 28.30 14.07 3.37
C ARG A 237 29.07 14.72 2.24
N THR A 238 28.82 16.00 1.96
CA THR A 238 29.53 16.74 0.91
C THR A 238 31.03 16.82 1.21
N SER A 239 31.41 17.06 2.47
CA SER A 239 32.83 17.09 2.88
C SER A 239 33.50 15.72 2.78
N ARG A 240 32.81 14.63 3.13
CA ARG A 240 33.37 13.26 3.03
C ARG A 240 33.57 12.82 1.57
N ARG A 241 32.69 13.23 0.65
CA ARG A 241 32.81 12.94 -0.78
C ARG A 241 33.99 13.69 -1.43
N ARG A 242 34.21 14.95 -1.04
CA ARG A 242 35.37 15.75 -1.50
C ARG A 242 36.73 15.28 -0.96
N ARG A 243 36.77 14.49 0.13
CA ARG A 243 38.01 13.93 0.68
C ARG A 243 38.40 12.57 0.07
N ARG A 244 37.54 11.99 -0.78
CA ARG A 244 37.72 10.64 -1.35
C ARG A 244 37.92 10.64 -2.87
N GLY A 245 37.77 11.79 -3.52
CA GLY A 245 38.10 11.98 -4.94
C GLY A 245 39.14 13.09 -5.02
#